data_AF-A0A7S0T399-F1
#
_entry.id   AF-A0A7S0T399-F1
#
_cell.length_a   1.000
_cell.length_b   1.000
_cell.length_c   1.000
_cell.angle_alpha   90.00
_cell.angle_beta   90.00
_cell.angle_gamma   90.00
#
_symmetry.space_group_name_H-M   'P 1'
#
loop_
_entity.id
_entity.type
_entity.pdbx_description
1 polymer ?
#
loop_
_entity_poly.entity_id
_entity_poly.type
_entity_poly.pdbx_seq_one_letter_code
_entity_poly.pdbx_strand_id
1 'polypeptide(L)'
;GTQGGRLQANRQRGVEEDEDDSLGPAPEYNAVDPEFIAAVREIIYGGGGGGGALSLGSRSSGVSLDDSRQLSASQSQSQSPPISGGPTGEEEPRVLASAKERAPYASDMGHHGRALPDLVVLPVTTEETAAIVRLCYTRRVPLVTRGAGTGLEGGCIAYSGGVVLDTSLMRTKRMVAGEHLAVVGAGVLKNELNEFLRPHGMLFGPDPSSNPTIGGMASTGGSGMSTLKYGTSKENIRSMVVVTPSGRVIRTRKAVRKSSTGYELNALYLGAEGTLGVITELTVRLFPRPAVRCGAV
;
A
#
# COMPACT_ATOMS: atom_id res chain seq x y z
N GLY A 1 -45.66 -43.08 33.54
CA GLY A 1 -46.21 -41.92 32.81
C GLY A 1 -45.22 -40.77 32.91
N THR A 2 -44.76 -40.31 31.75
CA THR A 2 -44.31 -38.92 31.43
C THR A 2 -43.33 -38.23 32.38
N GLN A 3 -42.01 -38.22 32.12
CA GLN A 3 -41.28 -37.26 31.26
C GLN A 3 -41.78 -35.80 31.33
N GLY A 4 -40.91 -34.90 31.80
CA GLY A 4 -41.06 -33.46 31.64
C GLY A 4 -40.06 -32.64 32.45
N GLY A 5 -39.12 -31.97 31.77
CA GLY A 5 -38.56 -30.70 32.26
C GLY A 5 -37.12 -30.70 32.78
N ARG A 6 -36.12 -30.94 31.91
CA ARG A 6 -34.77 -30.41 32.14
C ARG A 6 -34.02 -30.26 30.82
N LEU A 7 -34.20 -29.14 30.13
CA LEU A 7 -33.37 -28.63 29.04
C LEU A 7 -33.90 -27.25 28.66
N GLN A 8 -33.36 -26.19 29.26
CA GLN A 8 -33.26 -24.80 28.73
C GLN A 8 -32.97 -23.84 29.88
N ALA A 9 -31.68 -23.57 30.14
CA ALA A 9 -31.22 -22.37 30.85
C ALA A 9 -29.70 -22.25 30.66
N ASN A 10 -29.27 -21.82 29.47
CA ASN A 10 -27.94 -21.24 29.31
C ASN A 10 -27.88 -20.28 28.10
N ARG A 11 -28.88 -19.41 27.99
CA ARG A 11 -28.81 -18.17 27.21
C ARG A 11 -28.84 -17.04 28.21
N GLN A 12 -27.68 -16.42 28.44
CA GLN A 12 -27.44 -15.10 29.05
C GLN A 12 -26.10 -15.16 29.79
N ARG A 13 -25.02 -15.07 29.02
CA ARG A 13 -23.82 -14.35 29.45
C ARG A 13 -23.52 -13.39 28.32
N GLY A 14 -24.18 -12.23 28.37
CA GLY A 14 -23.71 -11.07 27.62
C GLY A 14 -22.33 -10.75 28.14
N VAL A 15 -21.38 -10.63 27.22
CA VAL A 15 -20.12 -9.96 27.48
C VAL A 15 -20.50 -8.49 27.54
N GLU A 16 -20.59 -7.94 28.74
CA GLU A 16 -20.59 -6.48 28.91
C GLU A 16 -19.21 -6.03 28.42
N GLU A 17 -19.18 -5.38 27.27
CA GLU A 17 -18.02 -4.65 26.80
C GLU A 17 -17.89 -3.44 27.73
N ASP A 18 -16.86 -3.44 28.59
CA ASP A 18 -16.45 -2.27 29.36
C ASP A 18 -16.09 -1.16 28.36
N GLU A 19 -17.04 -0.26 28.07
CA GLU A 19 -16.77 0.98 27.34
C GLU A 19 -15.83 1.82 28.20
N ASP A 20 -14.55 1.84 27.81
CA ASP A 20 -13.53 2.69 28.41
C ASP A 20 -13.83 4.17 28.10
N ASP A 21 -14.67 4.79 28.93
CA ASP A 21 -15.08 6.19 28.93
C ASP A 21 -13.90 7.20 29.10
N SER A 22 -12.65 6.71 29.24
CA SER A 22 -11.46 7.56 29.33
C SER A 22 -10.96 8.08 27.98
N LEU A 23 -11.45 7.51 26.87
CA LEU A 23 -11.21 8.02 25.53
C LEU A 23 -12.17 9.19 25.26
N GLY A 24 -11.63 10.41 25.19
CA GLY A 24 -12.40 11.60 24.81
C GLY A 24 -13.19 11.41 23.50
N PRO A 25 -14.14 12.32 23.19
CA PRO A 25 -15.05 12.14 22.05
C PRO A 25 -14.26 11.91 20.76
N ALA A 26 -14.70 10.94 19.97
CA ALA A 26 -14.09 10.64 18.68
C ALA A 26 -13.97 11.93 17.85
N PRO A 27 -12.83 12.17 17.18
CA PRO A 27 -12.62 13.39 16.41
C PRO A 27 -13.73 13.56 15.36
N GLU A 28 -14.30 14.75 15.30
CA GLU A 28 -15.34 15.09 14.34
C GLU A 28 -14.70 15.22 12.94
N TYR A 29 -15.06 14.28 12.07
CA TYR A 29 -14.57 14.22 10.70
C TYR A 29 -15.60 14.81 9.74
N ASN A 30 -15.11 15.47 8.69
CA ASN A 30 -15.97 16.00 7.64
C ASN A 30 -16.36 14.88 6.65
N ALA A 31 -17.60 14.95 6.17
CA ALA A 31 -18.07 14.11 5.08
C ALA A 31 -17.43 14.51 3.74
N VAL A 32 -17.42 13.60 2.78
CA VAL A 32 -16.99 13.90 1.41
C VAL A 32 -18.10 14.66 0.68
N ASP A 33 -17.87 15.95 0.42
CA ASP A 33 -18.78 16.81 -0.34
C ASP A 33 -18.47 16.82 -1.87
N PRO A 34 -19.37 17.36 -2.72
CA PRO A 34 -19.12 17.43 -4.16
C PRO A 34 -17.88 18.24 -4.57
N GLU A 35 -17.49 19.26 -3.80
CA GLU A 35 -16.28 20.06 -4.09
C GLU A 35 -15.03 19.23 -3.83
N PHE A 36 -15.02 18.41 -2.79
CA PHE A 36 -13.96 17.47 -2.49
C PHE A 36 -13.78 16.47 -3.64
N ILE A 37 -14.88 15.90 -4.15
CA ILE A 37 -14.84 14.97 -5.29
C ILE A 37 -14.29 15.67 -6.54
N ALA A 38 -14.67 16.92 -6.79
CA ALA A 38 -14.15 17.70 -7.90
C ALA A 38 -12.63 17.94 -7.77
N ALA A 39 -12.16 18.31 -6.58
CA ALA A 39 -10.73 18.49 -6.30
C ALA A 39 -9.92 17.18 -6.48
N VAL A 40 -10.46 16.04 -6.04
CA VAL A 40 -9.83 14.74 -6.28
C VAL A 40 -9.75 14.41 -7.78
N ARG A 41 -10.81 14.69 -8.54
CA ARG A 41 -10.82 14.50 -10.00
C ARG A 41 -9.80 15.40 -10.69
N GLU A 42 -9.62 16.62 -10.22
CA GLU A 42 -8.57 17.52 -10.72
C GLU A 42 -7.18 16.96 -10.46
N ILE A 43 -6.92 16.42 -9.25
CA ILE A 43 -5.63 15.78 -8.93
C ILE A 43 -5.35 14.58 -9.86
N ILE A 44 -6.36 13.74 -10.12
CA ILE A 44 -6.21 12.48 -10.85
C ILE A 44 -6.20 12.68 -12.38
N TYR A 45 -7.07 13.54 -12.91
CA TYR A 45 -7.27 13.70 -14.35
C TYR A 45 -6.79 15.05 -14.90
N GLY A 46 -6.65 16.08 -14.06
CA GLY A 46 -6.18 17.40 -14.47
C GLY A 46 -4.67 17.48 -14.70
N GLY A 47 -3.92 16.44 -14.33
CA GLY A 47 -2.45 16.48 -14.15
C GLY A 47 -1.59 15.89 -15.28
N GLY A 48 -2.00 16.02 -16.54
CA GLY A 48 -1.11 15.82 -17.68
C GLY A 48 -0.18 17.04 -17.89
N GLY A 49 0.91 17.15 -17.10
CA GLY A 49 2.05 18.02 -17.44
C GLY A 49 2.54 18.98 -16.36
N GLY A 50 3.81 18.84 -15.99
CA GLY A 50 4.67 19.95 -15.53
C GLY A 50 4.57 20.33 -14.06
N GLY A 51 5.73 20.40 -13.40
CA GLY A 51 5.86 20.99 -12.07
C GLY A 51 5.32 22.41 -12.03
N GLY A 52 4.17 22.58 -11.40
CA GLY A 52 3.65 23.85 -10.91
C GLY A 52 3.87 23.91 -9.41
N ALA A 53 4.92 24.60 -8.99
CA ALA A 53 5.17 24.90 -7.60
C ALA A 53 3.96 25.64 -7.01
N LEU A 54 3.28 25.03 -6.03
CA LEU A 54 2.55 25.80 -5.03
C LEU A 54 3.61 26.52 -4.20
N SER A 55 3.87 27.78 -4.56
CA SER A 55 4.79 28.65 -3.84
C SER A 55 4.22 28.96 -2.46
N LEU A 56 4.79 28.34 -1.43
CA LEU A 56 4.71 28.83 -0.06
C LEU A 56 6.11 29.20 0.35
N GLY A 57 6.35 30.51 0.41
CA GLY A 57 7.64 31.09 0.74
C GLY A 57 8.09 30.66 2.13
N SER A 58 9.29 30.09 2.20
CA SER A 58 10.11 30.19 3.40
C SER A 58 11.55 30.39 2.98
N ARG A 59 12.19 31.34 3.65
CA ARG A 59 13.47 31.96 3.28
C ARG A 59 14.63 30.98 3.45
N SER A 60 15.61 31.17 2.57
CA SER A 60 16.89 30.50 2.44
C SER A 60 17.79 30.57 3.68
N SER A 61 18.43 29.44 3.98
CA SER A 61 19.88 29.30 4.22
C SER A 61 20.19 27.80 4.01
N GLY A 62 21.13 27.34 3.21
CA GLY A 62 22.34 27.93 2.65
C GLY A 62 23.52 27.06 3.06
N VAL A 63 23.68 25.87 2.48
CA VAL A 63 24.96 25.15 2.42
C VAL A 63 24.97 24.27 1.16
N SER A 64 25.78 24.67 0.19
CA SER A 64 26.10 23.92 -1.03
C SER A 64 27.27 22.97 -0.77
N LEU A 65 27.20 21.77 -1.32
CA LEU A 65 28.38 20.93 -1.61
C LEU A 65 28.16 20.25 -2.97
N ASP A 66 28.77 20.84 -3.98
CA ASP A 66 29.10 20.20 -5.25
C ASP A 66 30.08 19.04 -5.00
N ASP A 67 29.90 17.93 -5.70
CA ASP A 67 31.07 17.24 -6.25
C ASP A 67 30.69 16.42 -7.49
N SER A 68 31.22 16.87 -8.62
CA SER A 68 31.06 16.29 -9.94
C SER A 68 32.18 15.30 -10.20
N ARG A 69 31.88 14.04 -10.53
CA ARG A 69 32.82 13.18 -11.26
C ARG A 69 32.15 12.47 -12.41
N GLN A 70 32.53 12.92 -13.60
CA GLN A 70 32.38 12.29 -14.90
C GLN A 70 32.98 10.88 -14.87
N LEU A 71 32.23 9.89 -15.37
CA LEU A 71 32.81 8.72 -16.03
C LEU A 71 31.97 8.38 -17.27
N SER A 72 32.71 8.18 -18.34
CA SER A 72 32.33 8.14 -19.74
C SER A 72 31.58 6.88 -20.18
N ALA A 73 30.86 7.05 -21.28
CA ALA A 73 30.06 6.07 -22.01
C ALA A 73 30.84 4.82 -22.48
N SER A 74 30.12 3.70 -22.48
CA SER A 74 30.26 2.65 -23.50
C SER A 74 28.87 2.07 -23.79
N GLN A 75 28.38 2.34 -24.99
CA GLN A 75 27.11 1.85 -25.52
C GLN A 75 27.20 0.36 -25.84
N SER A 76 26.21 -0.42 -25.42
CA SER A 76 25.86 -1.69 -26.06
C SER A 76 24.34 -1.75 -26.21
N GLN A 77 23.87 -1.56 -27.44
CA GLN A 77 22.47 -1.72 -27.82
C GLN A 77 22.10 -3.21 -27.79
N SER A 78 21.10 -3.58 -27.01
CA SER A 78 20.37 -4.83 -27.21
C SER A 78 18.87 -4.52 -27.23
N GLN A 79 18.34 -4.38 -28.45
CA GLN A 79 16.91 -4.22 -28.68
C GLN A 79 16.19 -5.52 -28.27
N SER A 80 15.22 -5.41 -27.37
CA SER A 80 14.22 -6.45 -27.11
C SER A 80 12.87 -5.98 -27.68
N PRO A 81 12.07 -6.88 -28.30
CA PRO A 81 10.88 -6.48 -29.05
C PRO A 81 9.74 -6.03 -28.12
N PRO A 82 8.79 -5.22 -28.62
CA PRO A 82 7.65 -4.79 -27.84
C PRO A 82 6.66 -5.94 -27.69
N ILE A 83 6.48 -6.46 -26.48
CA ILE A 83 5.33 -7.32 -26.18
C ILE A 83 4.11 -6.42 -25.95
N SER A 84 3.42 -6.16 -27.07
CA SER A 84 2.09 -5.58 -27.15
C SER A 84 1.06 -6.56 -26.58
N GLY A 85 0.29 -6.11 -25.59
CA GLY A 85 -0.82 -6.86 -25.01
C GLY A 85 -1.46 -6.10 -23.85
N GLY A 86 -1.77 -4.81 -24.04
CA GLY A 86 -2.60 -4.05 -23.11
C GLY A 86 -4.09 -4.33 -23.39
N PRO A 87 -4.95 -4.41 -22.36
CA PRO A 87 -6.39 -4.52 -22.55
C PRO A 87 -6.93 -3.29 -23.28
N THR A 88 -7.89 -3.56 -24.15
CA THR A 88 -8.62 -2.64 -25.00
C THR A 88 -9.36 -1.55 -24.21
N GLY A 89 -8.98 -0.28 -24.42
CA GLY A 89 -9.89 0.73 -25.01
C GLY A 89 -10.88 1.51 -24.14
N GLU A 90 -11.04 1.24 -22.84
CA GLU A 90 -11.76 2.14 -21.92
C GLU A 90 -10.89 2.31 -20.67
N GLU A 91 -10.38 3.52 -20.40
CA GLU A 91 -9.63 3.76 -19.16
C GLU A 91 -10.57 3.52 -17.97
N GLU A 92 -10.21 2.55 -17.11
CA GLU A 92 -10.99 2.25 -15.91
C GLU A 92 -11.10 3.51 -15.03
N PRO A 93 -12.30 3.80 -14.47
CA PRO A 93 -12.48 4.98 -13.63
C PRO A 93 -11.60 4.89 -12.38
N ARG A 94 -10.76 5.91 -12.17
CA ARG A 94 -9.82 6.01 -11.02
C ARG A 94 -10.40 6.76 -9.83
N VAL A 95 -11.62 7.29 -9.96
CA VAL A 95 -12.37 8.00 -8.92
C VAL A 95 -13.80 7.46 -8.91
N LEU A 96 -14.12 6.63 -7.91
CA LEU A 96 -15.38 5.91 -7.82
C LEU A 96 -16.30 6.58 -6.79
N ALA A 97 -17.41 7.13 -7.28
CA ALA A 97 -18.36 7.88 -6.44
C ALA A 97 -19.73 7.20 -6.36
N SER A 98 -20.12 6.39 -7.36
CA SER A 98 -21.41 5.71 -7.32
C SER A 98 -21.40 4.58 -6.31
N ALA A 99 -22.55 4.31 -5.69
CA ALA A 99 -22.67 3.24 -4.71
C ALA A 99 -22.31 1.86 -5.29
N LYS A 100 -22.60 1.64 -6.58
CA LYS A 100 -22.28 0.39 -7.29
C LYS A 100 -20.78 0.17 -7.42
N GLU A 101 -20.03 1.21 -7.79
CA GLU A 101 -18.58 1.13 -7.93
C GLU A 101 -17.87 0.97 -6.57
N ARG A 102 -18.42 1.58 -5.52
CA ARG A 102 -17.87 1.52 -4.15
C ARG A 102 -18.21 0.24 -3.40
N ALA A 103 -19.26 -0.49 -3.80
CA ALA A 103 -19.72 -1.69 -3.10
C ALA A 103 -18.65 -2.79 -2.88
N PRO A 104 -17.70 -3.04 -3.80
CA PRO A 104 -16.60 -4.00 -3.58
C PRO A 104 -15.61 -3.59 -2.48
N TYR A 105 -15.58 -2.30 -2.12
CA TYR A 105 -14.69 -1.73 -1.12
C TYR A 105 -15.30 -1.73 0.29
N ALA A 106 -16.55 -2.20 0.44
CA ALA A 106 -17.26 -2.17 1.71
C ALA A 106 -16.85 -3.29 2.69
N SER A 107 -16.07 -4.28 2.25
CA SER A 107 -15.54 -5.37 3.09
C SER A 107 -14.13 -5.78 2.67
N ASP A 108 -13.48 -6.56 3.52
CA ASP A 108 -12.34 -7.39 3.19
C ASP A 108 -12.75 -8.88 3.14
N MET A 109 -11.81 -9.80 3.33
CA MET A 109 -12.06 -11.25 3.36
C MET A 109 -12.34 -11.76 4.79
N GLY A 110 -12.39 -10.86 5.78
CA GLY A 110 -12.69 -11.17 7.16
C GLY A 110 -14.20 -11.26 7.44
N HIS A 111 -14.51 -11.42 8.72
CA HIS A 111 -15.88 -11.58 9.23
C HIS A 111 -16.50 -10.24 9.69
N HIS A 112 -15.76 -9.14 9.55
CA HIS A 112 -16.13 -7.85 10.10
C HIS A 112 -17.32 -7.22 9.36
N GLY A 113 -18.00 -6.30 10.06
CA GLY A 113 -19.10 -5.53 9.52
C GLY A 113 -18.72 -4.76 8.25
N ARG A 114 -19.67 -4.66 7.33
CA ARG A 114 -19.52 -3.89 6.10
C ARG A 114 -19.73 -2.40 6.35
N ALA A 115 -18.89 -1.56 5.76
CA ALA A 115 -19.07 -0.11 5.75
C ALA A 115 -18.74 0.45 4.37
N LEU A 116 -19.69 1.17 3.76
CA LEU A 116 -19.51 1.72 2.43
C LEU A 116 -18.70 3.03 2.54
N PRO A 117 -17.51 3.15 1.91
CA PRO A 117 -16.75 4.41 1.92
C PRO A 117 -17.47 5.47 1.11
N ASP A 118 -17.29 6.77 1.36
CA ASP A 118 -17.94 7.83 0.57
C ASP A 118 -17.32 7.97 -0.83
N LEU A 119 -16.02 7.71 -0.95
CA LEU A 119 -15.25 7.83 -2.18
C LEU A 119 -14.15 6.75 -2.23
N VAL A 120 -13.89 6.20 -3.40
CA VAL A 120 -12.69 5.38 -3.64
C VAL A 120 -11.82 6.04 -4.69
N VAL A 121 -10.51 6.08 -4.44
CA VAL A 121 -9.54 6.73 -5.33
C VAL A 121 -8.37 5.80 -5.62
N LEU A 122 -8.00 5.69 -6.89
CA LEU A 122 -6.95 4.79 -7.37
C LEU A 122 -5.77 5.59 -7.98
N PRO A 123 -4.85 6.11 -7.14
CA PRO A 123 -3.64 6.78 -7.61
C PRO A 123 -2.68 5.79 -8.31
N VAL A 124 -1.97 6.28 -9.32
CA VAL A 124 -0.90 5.56 -10.05
C VAL A 124 0.48 6.08 -9.69
N THR A 125 0.57 7.29 -9.11
CA THR A 125 1.83 7.91 -8.70
C THR A 125 1.89 8.23 -7.21
N THR A 126 3.11 8.45 -6.71
CA THR A 126 3.33 8.89 -5.32
C THR A 126 2.85 10.32 -5.13
N GLU A 127 2.95 11.15 -6.17
CA GLU A 127 2.57 12.56 -6.19
C GLU A 127 1.06 12.74 -6.06
N GLU A 128 0.27 11.98 -6.82
CA GLU A 128 -1.19 11.94 -6.69
C GLU A 128 -1.59 11.51 -5.27
N THR A 129 -0.96 10.46 -4.75
CA THR A 129 -1.20 9.98 -3.37
C THR A 129 -0.91 11.07 -2.35
N ALA A 130 0.23 11.78 -2.49
CA ALA A 130 0.61 12.87 -1.61
C ALA A 130 -0.37 14.04 -1.67
N ALA A 131 -0.89 14.37 -2.85
CA ALA A 131 -1.90 15.40 -3.02
C ALA A 131 -3.24 15.01 -2.36
N ILE A 132 -3.71 13.77 -2.56
CA ILE A 132 -4.95 13.26 -1.95
C ILE A 132 -4.84 13.22 -0.43
N VAL A 133 -3.74 12.68 0.11
CA VAL A 133 -3.51 12.64 1.57
C VAL A 133 -3.49 14.05 2.16
N ARG A 134 -2.84 15.01 1.49
CA ARG A 134 -2.83 16.41 1.93
C ARG A 134 -4.21 17.04 1.90
N LEU A 135 -5.02 16.73 0.88
CA LEU A 135 -6.40 17.20 0.78
C LEU A 135 -7.25 16.64 1.92
N CYS A 136 -7.16 15.33 2.18
CA CYS A 136 -7.86 14.67 3.29
C CYS A 136 -7.46 15.29 4.64
N TYR A 137 -6.16 15.50 4.87
CA TYR A 137 -5.65 16.13 6.08
C TYR A 137 -6.19 17.55 6.28
N THR A 138 -6.13 18.39 5.23
CA THR A 138 -6.56 19.79 5.28
C THR A 138 -8.08 19.91 5.48
N ARG A 139 -8.84 19.02 4.83
CA ARG A 139 -10.31 19.00 4.91
C ARG A 139 -10.83 18.15 6.06
N ARG A 140 -9.97 17.55 6.89
CA ARG A 140 -10.34 16.64 7.99
C ARG A 140 -11.29 15.52 7.54
N VAL A 141 -10.99 14.92 6.39
CA VAL A 141 -11.72 13.75 5.85
C VAL A 141 -10.93 12.49 6.21
N PRO A 142 -11.57 11.43 6.75
CA PRO A 142 -10.87 10.22 7.13
C PRO A 142 -10.44 9.45 5.88
N LEU A 143 -9.27 8.83 5.95
CA LEU A 143 -8.68 8.09 4.84
C LEU A 143 -8.23 6.71 5.31
N VAL A 144 -8.65 5.68 4.58
CA VAL A 144 -8.24 4.29 4.79
C VAL A 144 -7.50 3.81 3.54
N THR A 145 -6.36 3.16 3.74
CA THR A 145 -5.59 2.59 2.63
C THR A 145 -6.04 1.18 2.31
N ARG A 146 -6.05 0.83 1.03
CA ARG A 146 -6.36 -0.53 0.56
C ARG A 146 -5.35 -1.00 -0.49
N GLY A 147 -5.06 -2.30 -0.44
CA GLY A 147 -4.37 -3.04 -1.50
C GLY A 147 -5.35 -4.01 -2.18
N ALA A 148 -5.03 -5.30 -2.16
CA ALA A 148 -5.90 -6.33 -2.75
C ALA A 148 -7.22 -6.58 -1.98
N GLY A 149 -7.39 -6.02 -0.78
CA GLY A 149 -8.58 -6.26 0.05
C GLY A 149 -8.65 -7.66 0.67
N THR A 150 -7.52 -8.37 0.74
CA THR A 150 -7.41 -9.75 1.25
C THR A 150 -7.10 -9.84 2.74
N GLY A 151 -7.20 -8.72 3.45
CA GLY A 151 -7.11 -8.68 4.92
C GLY A 151 -8.25 -9.44 5.58
N LEU A 152 -8.04 -9.79 6.85
CA LEU A 152 -9.00 -10.56 7.66
C LEU A 152 -9.49 -9.81 8.90
N GLU A 153 -8.84 -8.69 9.23
CA GLU A 153 -9.02 -7.95 10.50
C GLU A 153 -9.79 -6.63 10.32
N GLY A 154 -10.37 -6.37 9.15
CA GLY A 154 -11.18 -5.17 8.90
C GLY A 154 -10.38 -3.88 8.66
N GLY A 155 -9.04 -3.91 8.73
CA GLY A 155 -8.19 -2.71 8.66
C GLY A 155 -8.27 -1.89 7.36
N CYS A 156 -8.84 -2.44 6.29
CA CYS A 156 -9.06 -1.71 5.04
C CYS A 156 -10.53 -1.33 4.77
N ILE A 157 -11.39 -1.43 5.79
CA ILE A 157 -12.81 -1.06 5.76
C ILE A 157 -12.95 0.36 6.35
N ALA A 158 -13.71 1.21 5.65
CA ALA A 158 -13.92 2.60 6.04
C ALA A 158 -15.11 2.75 7.01
N TYR A 159 -14.94 2.32 8.26
CA TYR A 159 -16.01 2.36 9.28
C TYR A 159 -16.56 3.77 9.53
N SER A 160 -15.71 4.78 9.44
CA SER A 160 -16.08 6.20 9.60
C SER A 160 -16.48 6.88 8.29
N GLY A 161 -16.71 6.12 7.21
CA GLY A 161 -16.88 6.68 5.87
C GLY A 161 -15.59 7.29 5.32
N GLY A 162 -15.69 8.35 4.53
CA GLY A 162 -14.56 9.05 3.95
C GLY A 162 -13.97 8.36 2.72
N VAL A 163 -12.65 8.42 2.59
CA VAL A 163 -11.92 8.03 1.38
C VAL A 163 -11.23 6.68 1.58
N VAL A 164 -11.48 5.74 0.67
CA VAL A 164 -10.59 4.59 0.49
C VAL A 164 -9.59 4.90 -0.61
N LEU A 165 -8.30 4.90 -0.25
CA LEU A 165 -7.20 5.06 -1.19
C LEU A 165 -6.66 3.67 -1.57
N ASP A 166 -6.98 3.24 -2.79
CA ASP A 166 -6.60 1.93 -3.32
C ASP A 166 -5.32 2.04 -4.14
N THR A 167 -4.28 1.37 -3.66
CA THR A 167 -2.96 1.34 -4.31
C THR A 167 -2.86 0.37 -5.48
N SER A 168 -3.94 -0.35 -5.81
CA SER A 168 -3.95 -1.43 -6.80
C SER A 168 -3.53 -1.03 -8.22
N LEU A 169 -3.51 0.25 -8.59
CA LEU A 169 -2.99 0.69 -9.89
C LEU A 169 -1.50 1.07 -9.88
N MET A 170 -0.84 1.08 -8.72
CA MET A 170 0.61 1.30 -8.61
C MET A 170 1.40 0.05 -9.01
N ARG A 171 1.58 -0.17 -10.31
CA ARG A 171 2.08 -1.44 -10.90
C ARG A 171 3.53 -1.43 -11.35
N THR A 172 4.31 -0.39 -11.04
CA THR A 172 5.73 -0.30 -11.41
C THR A 172 6.51 -1.52 -10.91
N LYS A 173 7.34 -2.12 -11.77
CA LYS A 173 8.23 -3.24 -11.43
C LYS A 173 9.56 -3.04 -12.14
N ARG A 174 10.67 -3.02 -11.41
CA ARG A 174 12.02 -2.84 -11.97
C ARG A 174 13.04 -3.59 -11.14
N MET A 175 13.88 -4.41 -11.79
CA MET A 175 15.05 -5.00 -11.12
C MET A 175 16.18 -3.98 -11.00
N VAL A 176 16.96 -4.08 -9.93
CA VAL A 176 18.19 -3.30 -9.74
C VAL A 176 19.35 -4.11 -10.30
N ALA A 177 20.00 -3.63 -11.36
CA ALA A 177 21.08 -4.36 -12.02
C ALA A 177 22.25 -4.65 -11.06
N GLY A 178 22.75 -5.89 -11.06
CA GLY A 178 23.86 -6.32 -10.20
C GLY A 178 23.52 -6.45 -8.72
N GLU A 179 22.28 -6.15 -8.31
CA GLU A 179 21.81 -6.28 -6.95
C GLU A 179 20.64 -7.26 -6.91
N HIS A 180 20.59 -8.17 -5.94
CA HIS A 180 19.44 -9.06 -5.74
C HIS A 180 18.26 -8.28 -5.13
N LEU A 181 17.83 -7.21 -5.81
CA LEU A 181 16.78 -6.28 -5.39
C LEU A 181 15.83 -5.96 -6.55
N ALA A 182 14.58 -5.66 -6.21
CA ALA A 182 13.62 -5.06 -7.14
C ALA A 182 12.93 -3.87 -6.48
N VAL A 183 12.67 -2.83 -7.26
CA VAL A 183 11.81 -1.70 -6.91
C VAL A 183 10.42 -1.97 -7.48
N VAL A 184 9.40 -1.91 -6.64
CA VAL A 184 8.01 -2.25 -6.98
C VAL A 184 7.04 -1.23 -6.41
N GLY A 185 5.96 -0.95 -7.15
CA GLY A 185 4.83 -0.18 -6.64
C GLY A 185 4.06 -0.97 -5.58
N ALA A 186 3.39 -0.25 -4.67
CA ALA A 186 2.64 -0.86 -3.57
C ALA A 186 1.49 -1.77 -4.02
N GLY A 187 0.93 -1.52 -5.21
CA GLY A 187 -0.17 -2.28 -5.81
C GLY A 187 0.24 -3.56 -6.52
N VAL A 188 1.53 -3.82 -6.69
CA VAL A 188 2.01 -5.05 -7.36
C VAL A 188 1.59 -6.26 -6.54
N LEU A 189 0.98 -7.27 -7.18
CA LEU A 189 0.62 -8.52 -6.52
C LEU A 189 1.85 -9.42 -6.35
N LYS A 190 1.87 -10.21 -5.27
CA LYS A 190 2.94 -11.18 -5.00
C LYS A 190 3.21 -12.12 -6.19
N ASN A 191 2.15 -12.74 -6.74
CA ASN A 191 2.29 -13.64 -7.89
C ASN A 191 2.76 -12.90 -9.14
N GLU A 192 2.28 -11.68 -9.36
CA GLU A 192 2.68 -10.83 -10.49
C GLU A 192 4.18 -10.49 -10.44
N LEU A 193 4.69 -10.17 -9.24
CA LEU A 193 6.12 -9.93 -9.04
C LEU A 193 6.94 -11.20 -9.34
N ASN A 194 6.52 -12.35 -8.84
CA ASN A 194 7.24 -13.60 -9.10
C ASN A 194 7.22 -14.03 -10.57
N GLU A 195 6.13 -13.76 -11.29
CA GLU A 195 6.08 -13.98 -12.74
C GLU A 195 7.02 -13.05 -13.50
N PHE A 196 7.09 -11.77 -13.11
CA PHE A 196 8.04 -10.79 -13.66
C PHE A 196 9.51 -11.21 -13.43
N LEU A 197 9.82 -11.79 -12.27
CA LEU A 197 11.18 -12.21 -11.91
C LEU A 197 11.60 -13.55 -12.54
N ARG A 198 10.63 -14.33 -13.03
CA ARG A 198 10.83 -15.69 -13.53
C ARG A 198 11.88 -15.79 -14.65
N PRO A 199 11.88 -14.93 -15.69
CA PRO A 199 12.88 -14.99 -16.77
C PRO A 199 14.29 -14.68 -16.29
N HIS A 200 14.43 -13.98 -15.17
CA HIS A 200 15.71 -13.60 -14.58
C HIS A 200 16.25 -14.64 -13.59
N GLY A 201 15.57 -15.78 -13.42
CA GLY A 201 15.98 -16.81 -12.47
C GLY A 201 15.90 -16.35 -11.01
N MET A 202 15.09 -15.33 -10.71
CA MET A 202 14.91 -14.77 -9.38
C MET A 202 13.50 -15.04 -8.84
N LEU A 203 13.34 -14.89 -7.53
CA LEU A 203 12.04 -14.94 -6.83
C LEU A 203 12.00 -13.95 -5.66
N PHE A 204 10.80 -13.49 -5.33
CA PHE A 204 10.46 -12.86 -4.07
C PHE A 204 9.99 -13.94 -3.09
N GLY A 205 10.60 -13.98 -1.91
CA GLY A 205 10.56 -15.13 -0.99
C GLY A 205 9.24 -15.31 -0.21
N PRO A 206 8.74 -14.27 0.49
CA PRO A 206 7.51 -14.35 1.27
C PRO A 206 6.32 -14.83 0.42
N ASP A 207 5.62 -15.86 0.91
CA ASP A 207 4.58 -16.56 0.15
C ASP A 207 3.26 -16.76 0.93
N PRO A 208 2.50 -15.70 1.25
CA PRO A 208 1.12 -15.81 1.73
C PRO A 208 0.21 -16.43 0.68
N SER A 209 -0.76 -17.23 1.12
CA SER A 209 -1.72 -17.93 0.24
C SER A 209 -2.69 -16.99 -0.49
N SER A 210 -3.06 -15.85 0.13
CA SER A 210 -4.10 -14.94 -0.35
C SER A 210 -3.68 -14.01 -1.51
N ASN A 211 -2.49 -14.18 -2.08
CA ASN A 211 -1.92 -13.32 -3.14
C ASN A 211 -2.13 -11.79 -2.90
N PRO A 212 -1.72 -11.25 -1.75
CA PRO A 212 -1.84 -9.83 -1.44
C PRO A 212 -0.93 -8.96 -2.31
N THR A 213 -1.14 -7.64 -2.25
CA THR A 213 -0.19 -6.66 -2.81
C THR A 213 1.06 -6.58 -1.94
N ILE A 214 2.21 -6.23 -2.53
CA ILE A 214 3.47 -6.07 -1.78
C ILE A 214 3.35 -4.94 -0.74
N GLY A 215 2.62 -3.87 -1.05
CA GLY A 215 2.32 -2.81 -0.08
C GLY A 215 1.48 -3.33 1.09
N GLY A 216 0.44 -4.13 0.83
CA GLY A 216 -0.37 -4.75 1.88
C GLY A 216 0.47 -5.69 2.77
N MET A 217 1.34 -6.50 2.16
CA MET A 217 2.28 -7.35 2.90
C MET A 217 3.21 -6.56 3.81
N ALA A 218 3.68 -5.40 3.37
CA ALA A 218 4.50 -4.50 4.19
C ALA A 218 3.71 -3.92 5.36
N SER A 219 2.51 -3.40 5.08
CA SER A 219 1.65 -2.76 6.07
C SER A 219 1.19 -3.72 7.16
N THR A 220 0.93 -4.99 6.85
CA THR A 220 0.42 -5.98 7.82
C THR A 220 1.50 -6.91 8.38
N GLY A 221 2.77 -6.74 7.98
CA GLY A 221 3.83 -7.66 8.38
C GLY A 221 3.64 -9.08 7.83
N GLY A 222 3.07 -9.19 6.63
CA GLY A 222 2.64 -10.45 6.02
C GLY A 222 3.72 -11.53 6.04
N SER A 223 3.32 -12.74 6.42
CA SER A 223 4.12 -13.96 6.44
C SER A 223 3.48 -15.03 5.54
N GLY A 224 4.08 -16.21 5.44
CA GLY A 224 3.53 -17.30 4.63
C GLY A 224 4.23 -18.64 4.84
N MET A 225 3.87 -19.63 4.04
CA MET A 225 4.39 -21.01 4.17
C MET A 225 5.92 -21.08 4.00
N SER A 226 6.49 -20.14 3.24
CA SER A 226 7.92 -20.07 2.95
C SER A 226 8.73 -19.29 3.99
N THR A 227 8.11 -18.82 5.08
CA THR A 227 8.75 -17.96 6.10
C THR A 227 9.99 -18.58 6.72
N LEU A 228 9.98 -19.90 6.97
CA LEU A 228 11.15 -20.59 7.53
C LEU A 228 12.40 -20.48 6.63
N LYS A 229 12.20 -20.44 5.31
CA LYS A 229 13.30 -20.39 4.34
C LYS A 229 13.68 -18.96 3.95
N TYR A 230 12.71 -18.08 3.76
CA TYR A 230 12.94 -16.74 3.22
C TYR A 230 12.66 -15.59 4.19
N GLY A 231 12.08 -15.85 5.36
CA GLY A 231 11.62 -14.82 6.29
C GLY A 231 10.25 -14.23 5.92
N THR A 232 9.80 -13.26 6.71
CA THR A 232 8.55 -12.52 6.52
C THR A 232 8.77 -11.30 5.62
N SER A 233 7.73 -10.50 5.41
CA SER A 233 7.86 -9.21 4.73
C SER A 233 8.87 -8.28 5.40
N LYS A 234 9.01 -8.35 6.74
CA LYS A 234 9.93 -7.51 7.51
C LYS A 234 11.39 -7.72 7.13
N GLU A 235 11.83 -8.96 6.95
CA GLU A 235 13.21 -9.27 6.57
C GLU A 235 13.50 -9.00 5.08
N ASN A 236 12.45 -8.96 4.26
CA ASN A 236 12.55 -8.89 2.80
C ASN A 236 12.35 -7.49 2.23
N ILE A 237 11.79 -6.56 2.98
CA ILE A 237 11.64 -5.16 2.55
C ILE A 237 12.87 -4.37 2.99
N ARG A 238 13.56 -3.78 2.00
CA ARG A 238 14.82 -3.03 2.22
C ARG A 238 14.61 -1.54 2.38
N SER A 239 13.65 -0.96 1.69
CA SER A 239 13.32 0.46 1.70
C SER A 239 11.86 0.63 1.29
N MET A 240 11.23 1.70 1.77
CA MET A 240 9.89 2.10 1.35
C MET A 240 9.88 3.59 1.03
N VAL A 241 9.02 3.98 0.10
CA VAL A 241 8.56 5.36 -0.09
C VAL A 241 7.18 5.45 0.56
N VAL A 242 7.04 6.40 1.48
CA VAL A 242 5.83 6.58 2.29
C VAL A 242 5.35 8.02 2.18
N VAL A 243 4.05 8.18 1.99
CA VAL A 243 3.35 9.44 2.15
C VAL A 243 2.85 9.55 3.58
N THR A 244 3.43 10.47 4.34
CA THR A 244 3.03 10.76 5.72
C THR A 244 1.65 11.45 5.78
N PRO A 245 0.96 11.49 6.94
CA PRO A 245 -0.35 12.13 7.08
C PRO A 245 -0.37 13.61 6.67
N SER A 246 0.75 14.32 6.78
CA SER A 246 0.88 15.70 6.30
C SER A 246 1.07 15.83 4.78
N GLY A 247 1.02 14.72 4.04
CA GLY A 247 1.27 14.66 2.60
C GLY A 247 2.74 14.84 2.20
N ARG A 248 3.69 14.65 3.12
CA ARG A 248 5.13 14.65 2.79
C ARG A 248 5.57 13.26 2.36
N VAL A 249 6.30 13.18 1.25
CA VAL A 249 6.93 11.96 0.74
C VAL A 249 8.25 11.77 1.45
N ILE A 250 8.45 10.61 2.07
CA ILE A 250 9.72 10.23 2.69
C ILE A 250 10.19 8.89 2.15
N ARG A 251 11.51 8.72 2.08
CA ARG A 251 12.14 7.42 1.88
C ARG A 251 12.71 6.95 3.22
N THR A 252 12.29 5.79 3.68
CA THR A 252 12.60 5.28 5.03
C THR A 252 14.08 5.01 5.23
N ARG A 253 14.79 4.49 4.22
CA ARG A 253 16.25 4.35 4.19
C ARG A 253 16.78 4.18 2.78
N LYS A 254 18.10 4.28 2.58
CA LYS A 254 18.74 3.84 1.32
C LYS A 254 18.55 2.33 1.14
N ALA A 255 18.33 1.90 -0.10
CA ALA A 255 18.13 0.50 -0.46
C ALA A 255 19.46 -0.30 -0.48
N VAL A 256 20.21 -0.26 0.62
CA VAL A 256 21.49 -0.95 0.77
C VAL A 256 21.39 -2.10 1.76
N ARG A 257 22.23 -3.13 1.57
CA ARG A 257 22.26 -4.32 2.42
C ARG A 257 22.57 -4.01 3.88
N LYS A 258 23.47 -3.05 4.14
CA LYS A 258 23.85 -2.60 5.49
C LYS A 258 23.78 -1.07 5.52
N SER A 259 23.13 -0.53 6.54
CA SER A 259 23.18 0.89 6.84
C SER A 259 23.07 1.10 8.34
N SER A 260 23.83 2.05 8.87
CA SER A 260 23.78 2.55 10.25
C SER A 260 23.53 4.06 10.29
N THR A 261 23.00 4.63 9.21
CA THR A 261 22.76 6.07 9.10
C THR A 261 21.39 6.43 9.69
N GLY A 262 21.37 6.78 10.97
CA GLY A 262 20.17 7.23 11.68
C GLY A 262 19.23 6.11 12.11
N TYR A 263 17.99 6.48 12.44
CA TYR A 263 16.97 5.55 12.93
C TYR A 263 16.47 4.59 11.84
N GLU A 264 16.06 3.40 12.28
CA GLU A 264 15.45 2.39 11.43
C GLU A 264 13.96 2.76 11.23
N LEU A 265 13.68 3.58 10.21
CA LEU A 265 12.30 3.98 9.89
C LEU A 265 11.51 2.87 9.18
N ASN A 266 12.13 1.85 8.59
CA ASN A 266 11.36 0.74 7.99
C ASN A 266 10.54 0.02 9.06
N ALA A 267 11.16 -0.26 10.20
CA ALA A 267 10.58 -0.99 11.32
C ALA A 267 9.40 -0.24 11.95
N LEU A 268 9.36 1.09 11.81
CA LEU A 268 8.23 1.90 12.23
C LEU A 268 7.01 1.71 11.31
N TYR A 269 7.21 1.65 9.99
CA TYR A 269 6.13 1.55 9.01
C TYR A 269 5.71 0.11 8.68
N LEU A 270 6.60 -0.87 8.88
CA LEU A 270 6.28 -2.28 8.71
C LEU A 270 5.35 -2.75 9.83
N GLY A 271 4.18 -3.27 9.47
CA GLY A 271 3.15 -3.64 10.45
C GLY A 271 2.34 -2.46 10.97
N ALA A 272 2.48 -1.26 10.40
CA ALA A 272 1.72 -0.08 10.84
C ALA A 272 0.27 -0.05 10.31
N GLU A 273 -0.10 -0.98 9.42
CA GLU A 273 -1.46 -1.13 8.88
C GLU A 273 -2.01 0.15 8.23
N GLY A 274 -1.14 0.98 7.67
CA GLY A 274 -1.51 2.24 7.02
C GLY A 274 -1.78 3.41 7.98
N THR A 275 -1.74 3.19 9.30
CA THR A 275 -2.05 4.22 10.32
C THR A 275 -1.01 5.34 10.38
N LEU A 276 0.24 5.05 10.06
CA LEU A 276 1.34 6.02 10.08
C LEU A 276 1.59 6.71 8.73
N GLY A 277 0.96 6.23 7.65
CA GLY A 277 1.15 6.75 6.31
C GLY A 277 0.90 5.70 5.22
N VAL A 278 0.88 6.17 3.97
CA VAL A 278 0.59 5.36 2.79
C VAL A 278 1.89 4.92 2.12
N ILE A 279 2.14 3.61 2.06
CA ILE A 279 3.28 3.06 1.31
C ILE A 279 2.95 3.07 -0.18
N THR A 280 3.80 3.67 -1.02
CA THR A 280 3.58 3.79 -2.48
C THR A 280 4.58 3.01 -3.33
N GLU A 281 5.83 2.88 -2.86
CA GLU A 281 6.90 2.13 -3.51
C GLU A 281 7.70 1.36 -2.46
N LEU A 282 8.15 0.16 -2.82
CA LEU A 282 9.01 -0.68 -1.99
C LEU A 282 10.24 -1.13 -2.78
N THR A 283 11.36 -1.27 -2.09
CA THR A 283 12.50 -2.04 -2.59
C THR A 283 12.57 -3.35 -1.83
N VAL A 284 12.44 -4.46 -2.55
CA VAL A 284 12.40 -5.81 -1.98
C VAL A 284 13.66 -6.60 -2.30
N ARG A 285 14.04 -7.48 -1.39
CA ARG A 285 15.09 -8.47 -1.57
C ARG A 285 14.60 -9.61 -2.47
N LEU A 286 15.48 -10.05 -3.35
CA LEU A 286 15.27 -11.20 -4.23
C LEU A 286 16.16 -12.38 -3.82
N PHE A 287 15.74 -13.57 -4.20
CA PHE A 287 16.49 -14.82 -4.03
C PHE A 287 16.65 -15.53 -5.38
N PRO A 288 17.73 -16.29 -5.58
CA PRO A 288 17.82 -17.19 -6.73
C PRO A 288 16.68 -18.20 -6.71
N ARG A 289 16.13 -18.49 -7.88
CA ARG A 289 15.09 -19.51 -8.03
C ARG A 289 15.72 -20.90 -7.89
N PRO A 290 15.15 -21.79 -7.04
CA PRO A 290 15.70 -23.13 -6.86
C PRO A 290 15.59 -23.93 -8.16
N ALA A 291 16.65 -24.67 -8.50
CA ALA A 291 16.68 -25.53 -9.69
C ALA A 291 15.70 -26.71 -9.59
N VAL A 292 15.43 -27.17 -8.37
CA VAL A 292 14.53 -28.29 -8.07
C VAL A 292 13.67 -27.93 -6.86
N ARG A 293 12.39 -28.31 -6.88
CA ARG A 293 11.50 -28.26 -5.71
C ARG A 293 10.91 -29.65 -5.48
N CYS A 294 11.13 -30.21 -4.30
CA CYS A 294 10.54 -31.47 -3.87
C CYS A 294 9.67 -31.19 -2.64
N GLY A 295 8.35 -31.25 -2.80
CA GLY A 295 7.38 -30.87 -1.75
C GLY A 295 7.02 -29.38 -1.75
N ALA A 296 6.24 -28.97 -0.75
CA ALA A 296 5.76 -27.59 -0.63
C ALA A 296 6.78 -26.70 0.10
N VAL A 297 7.89 -26.31 -0.58
CA VAL A 297 8.54 -24.96 -0.55
C VAL A 297 9.49 -24.81 -1.75
#